data_AF-A0A6B1DZ23-F1
#
_entry.id   AF-A0A6B1DZ23-F1
#
_cell.length_a   1.000
_cell.length_b   1.000
_cell.length_c   1.000
_cell.angle_alpha   90.00
_cell.angle_beta   90.00
_cell.angle_gamma   90.00
#
_symmetry.space_group_name_H-M   'P 1'
#
loop_
_entity.id
_entity.type
_entity.pdbx_description
1 polymer ?
#
loop_
_entity_poly.entity_id
_entity_poly.type
_entity_poly.pdbx_seq_one_letter_code
_entity_poly.pdbx_strand_id
1 'polypeptide(L)'
;MSRIRFEWEVEADLIDQPDGEDPQRKRNRHRALRRLLILCALLIVACVLGGLALYLRIVQAQNEIAQQLTDTIKVEVAALRIGDRSAYLQIQSGDASWQAAQTAQFERVQTLKAANAIELPGDILAMAIEGERARVLVREDVYGLPYARLSFYRREGGLWRHTAPDFSFWGEQQQIESEYAIVTYRDADADFASQLSAELEEWLTAQCEVADCADDAKLQVAIAPEAEAALAWQDAGARQALIRSPYLEIVRADTPFDSELAAQLYELIEEHWGF
;
A
#
# COMPACT_ATOMS: atom_id res chain seq x y z
N MET A 1 -40.93 -35.73 -41.82
CA MET A 1 -41.39 -37.02 -41.30
C MET A 1 -41.51 -36.92 -39.79
N SER A 2 -42.66 -37.35 -39.26
CA SER A 2 -43.11 -37.45 -37.85
C SER A 2 -43.17 -36.17 -36.99
N ARG A 3 -44.36 -35.54 -36.94
CA ARG A 3 -44.80 -34.61 -35.89
C ARG A 3 -45.60 -35.40 -34.85
N ILE A 4 -45.12 -35.46 -33.62
CA ILE A 4 -45.81 -36.06 -32.47
C ILE A 4 -46.81 -35.02 -31.94
N ARG A 5 -48.12 -35.34 -31.98
CA ARG A 5 -49.16 -34.58 -31.27
C ARG A 5 -49.28 -35.20 -29.87
N PHE A 6 -48.96 -34.43 -28.83
CA PHE A 6 -49.34 -34.77 -27.46
C PHE A 6 -50.77 -34.27 -27.24
N GLU A 7 -51.71 -35.20 -27.24
CA GLU A 7 -53.06 -34.98 -26.71
C GLU A 7 -52.94 -35.12 -25.18
N TRP A 8 -52.88 -33.99 -24.49
CA TRP A 8 -53.00 -33.96 -23.03
C TRP A 8 -54.50 -34.02 -22.71
N GLU A 9 -55.00 -35.24 -22.53
CA GLU A 9 -56.35 -35.49 -22.05
C GLU A 9 -56.40 -35.06 -20.58
N VAL A 10 -57.01 -33.90 -20.33
CA VAL A 10 -57.24 -33.36 -19.00
C VAL A 10 -58.30 -34.24 -18.33
N GLU A 11 -57.86 -35.28 -17.61
CA GLU A 11 -58.67 -35.93 -16.59
C GLU A 11 -58.84 -34.94 -15.43
N ALA A 12 -59.87 -34.10 -15.59
CA ALA A 12 -60.45 -33.31 -14.53
C ALA A 12 -61.21 -34.24 -13.58
N ASP A 13 -60.47 -34.96 -12.74
CA ASP A 13 -61.04 -35.59 -11.55
C ASP A 13 -61.48 -34.49 -10.58
N LEU A 14 -62.76 -34.14 -10.71
CA LEU A 14 -63.58 -33.62 -9.63
C LEU A 14 -63.43 -34.55 -8.42
N ILE A 15 -62.71 -34.10 -7.39
CA ILE A 15 -62.99 -34.51 -6.01
C ILE A 15 -63.44 -33.29 -5.22
N ASP A 16 -64.61 -33.53 -4.65
CA ASP A 16 -65.50 -32.69 -3.87
C ASP A 16 -64.90 -32.05 -2.61
N GLN A 17 -65.63 -31.00 -2.21
CA GLN A 17 -65.74 -30.43 -0.86
C GLN A 17 -64.55 -29.64 -0.29
N PRO A 18 -64.67 -28.29 -0.20
CA PRO A 18 -63.97 -27.54 0.81
C PRO A 18 -64.60 -27.91 2.17
N ASP A 19 -64.10 -29.00 2.77
CA ASP A 19 -64.26 -29.24 4.19
C ASP A 19 -63.90 -27.93 4.88
N GLY A 20 -64.89 -27.34 5.57
CA GLY A 20 -64.74 -26.06 6.24
C GLY A 20 -63.58 -26.16 7.22
N GLU A 21 -62.39 -25.72 6.78
CA GLU A 21 -61.17 -25.78 7.56
C GLU A 21 -61.47 -25.11 8.90
N ASP A 22 -61.52 -25.93 9.95
CA ASP A 22 -61.94 -25.53 11.28
C ASP A 22 -61.32 -24.16 11.61
N PRO A 23 -62.12 -23.13 11.92
CA PRO A 23 -61.61 -21.78 12.18
C PRO A 23 -60.54 -21.76 13.29
N GLN A 24 -60.50 -22.78 14.15
CA GLN A 24 -59.42 -22.98 15.12
C GLN A 24 -58.09 -23.40 14.47
N ARG A 25 -58.08 -24.25 13.44
CA ARG A 25 -56.87 -24.65 12.70
C ARG A 25 -56.24 -23.48 11.93
N LYS A 26 -57.04 -22.63 11.28
CA LYS A 26 -56.56 -21.38 10.64
C LYS A 26 -55.89 -20.43 11.65
N ARG A 27 -56.52 -20.22 12.81
CA ARG A 27 -55.96 -19.37 13.89
C ARG A 27 -54.64 -19.93 14.44
N ASN A 28 -54.53 -21.25 14.61
CA ASN A 28 -53.31 -21.88 15.11
C ASN A 28 -52.16 -21.81 14.09
N ARG A 29 -52.45 -21.97 12.79
CA ARG A 29 -51.46 -21.81 11.71
C ARG A 29 -50.88 -20.40 11.67
N HIS A 30 -51.70 -19.36 11.80
CA HIS A 30 -51.21 -17.98 11.87
C HIS A 30 -50.35 -17.71 13.10
N ARG A 31 -50.69 -18.29 14.27
CA ARG A 31 -49.85 -18.18 15.48
C ARG A 31 -48.51 -18.89 15.31
N ALA A 32 -48.50 -20.08 14.71
CA ALA A 32 -47.29 -20.84 14.42
C ALA A 32 -46.37 -20.10 13.44
N LEU A 33 -46.92 -19.56 12.34
CA LEU A 33 -46.17 -18.76 11.38
C LEU A 33 -45.61 -17.47 12.00
N ARG A 34 -46.39 -16.76 12.83
CA ARG A 34 -45.88 -15.59 13.55
C ARG A 34 -44.74 -15.93 14.49
N ARG A 35 -44.83 -17.04 15.23
CA ARG A 35 -43.74 -17.52 16.10
C ARG A 35 -42.49 -17.85 15.28
N LEU A 36 -42.65 -18.54 14.15
CA LEU A 36 -41.54 -18.84 13.26
C LEU A 36 -40.90 -17.57 12.69
N LEU A 37 -41.70 -16.60 12.25
CA LEU A 37 -41.20 -15.31 11.77
C LEU A 37 -40.45 -14.54 12.85
N ILE A 38 -40.95 -14.52 14.10
CA ILE A 38 -40.25 -13.90 15.23
C ILE A 38 -38.92 -14.62 15.49
N LEU A 39 -38.89 -15.95 15.48
CA LEU A 39 -37.65 -16.71 15.65
C LEU A 39 -36.65 -16.45 14.52
N CYS A 40 -37.10 -16.41 13.27
CA CYS A 40 -36.26 -16.03 12.13
C CYS A 40 -35.73 -14.60 12.27
N ALA A 41 -36.57 -13.65 12.67
CA ALA A 41 -36.16 -12.27 12.91
C ALA A 41 -35.12 -12.17 14.03
N LEU A 42 -35.33 -12.88 15.15
CA LEU A 42 -34.37 -12.94 16.24
C LEU A 42 -33.04 -13.58 15.81
N LEU A 43 -33.08 -14.62 14.97
CA LEU A 43 -31.89 -15.27 14.44
C LEU A 43 -31.12 -14.33 13.51
N ILE A 44 -31.80 -13.62 12.62
CA ILE A 44 -31.19 -12.60 11.76
C ILE A 44 -30.54 -11.51 12.60
N VAL A 45 -31.25 -10.97 13.60
CA VAL A 45 -30.71 -9.96 14.51
C VAL A 45 -29.48 -10.48 15.25
N ALA A 46 -29.52 -11.72 15.76
CA ALA A 46 -28.37 -12.34 16.42
C ALA A 46 -27.17 -12.49 15.48
N CYS A 47 -27.38 -12.90 14.22
CA CYS A 47 -26.32 -13.00 13.22
C CYS A 47 -25.71 -11.63 12.89
N VAL A 48 -26.54 -10.59 12.73
CA VAL A 48 -26.08 -9.22 12.47
C VAL A 48 -25.26 -8.68 13.63
N LEU A 49 -25.76 -8.83 14.87
CA LEU A 49 -25.04 -8.37 16.06
C LEU A 49 -23.73 -9.16 16.27
N GLY A 50 -23.75 -10.47 16.04
CA GLY A 50 -22.55 -11.31 16.10
C GLY A 50 -21.50 -10.92 15.06
N GLY A 51 -21.92 -10.67 13.81
CA GLY A 51 -21.05 -10.19 12.75
C GLY A 51 -20.44 -8.82 13.06
N LEU A 52 -21.25 -7.89 13.57
CA LEU A 52 -20.78 -6.57 14.00
C LEU A 52 -19.75 -6.67 15.14
N ALA A 53 -20.00 -7.49 16.16
CA ALA A 53 -19.06 -7.68 17.26
C ALA A 53 -17.72 -8.27 16.80
N LEU A 54 -17.74 -9.23 15.87
CA LEU A 54 -16.53 -9.81 15.28
C LEU A 54 -15.76 -8.75 14.48
N TYR A 55 -16.46 -7.96 13.67
CA TYR A 55 -15.85 -6.88 12.90
C TYR A 55 -15.17 -5.84 13.81
N LEU A 56 -15.86 -5.38 14.85
CA LEU A 56 -15.30 -4.42 15.81
C LEU A 56 -14.06 -4.97 16.51
N ARG A 57 -14.06 -6.27 16.83
CA ARG A 57 -12.89 -6.92 17.44
C ARG A 57 -11.69 -6.98 16.51
N ILE A 58 -11.90 -7.20 15.21
CA ILE A 58 -10.82 -7.18 14.20
C ILE A 58 -10.24 -5.76 14.09
N VAL A 59 -11.10 -4.74 14.00
CA VAL A 59 -10.66 -3.34 13.93
C VAL A 59 -9.88 -2.93 15.18
N GLN A 60 -10.35 -3.32 16.37
CA GLN A 60 -9.65 -3.05 17.62
C GLN A 60 -8.27 -3.71 17.64
N ALA A 61 -8.16 -4.99 17.26
CA ALA A 61 -6.89 -5.69 17.22
C ALA A 61 -5.90 -5.05 16.23
N GLN A 62 -6.37 -4.59 15.06
CA GLN A 62 -5.55 -3.87 14.09
C GLN A 62 -5.05 -2.54 14.65
N ASN A 63 -5.91 -1.78 15.32
CA ASN A 63 -5.54 -0.51 15.95
C ASN A 63 -4.51 -0.71 17.08
N GLU A 64 -4.64 -1.75 17.90
CA GLU A 64 -3.67 -2.08 18.94
C GLU A 64 -2.29 -2.41 18.34
N ILE A 65 -2.25 -3.16 17.24
CA ILE A 65 -1.00 -3.49 16.54
C ILE A 65 -0.34 -2.24 15.96
N ALA A 66 -1.12 -1.36 15.30
CA ALA A 66 -0.64 -0.10 14.75
C ALA A 66 -0.16 0.87 15.85
N GLN A 67 -0.84 0.90 16.98
CA GLN A 67 -0.43 1.70 18.14
C GLN A 67 0.89 1.21 18.72
N GLN A 68 1.08 -0.10 18.88
CA GLN A 68 2.35 -0.68 19.34
C GLN A 68 3.53 -0.32 18.41
N LEU A 69 3.30 -0.31 17.10
CA LEU A 69 4.30 0.09 16.12
C LEU A 69 4.63 1.59 16.25
N THR A 70 3.59 2.42 16.34
CA THR A 70 3.73 3.87 16.55
C THR A 70 4.52 4.18 17.82
N ASP A 71 4.26 3.47 18.92
CA ASP A 71 4.99 3.65 20.17
C ASP A 71 6.45 3.21 20.05
N THR A 72 6.73 2.14 19.30
CA THR A 72 8.10 1.67 19.02
C THR A 72 8.88 2.75 18.25
N ILE A 73 8.29 3.33 17.20
CA ILE A 73 8.89 4.42 16.42
C ILE A 73 9.16 5.63 17.30
N LYS A 74 8.21 6.00 18.18
CA LYS A 74 8.39 7.11 19.12
C LYS A 74 9.55 6.86 20.08
N VAL A 75 9.73 5.64 20.57
CA VAL A 75 10.87 5.27 21.43
C VAL A 75 12.17 5.35 20.64
N GLU A 76 12.21 4.86 19.40
CA GLU A 76 13.40 4.96 18.54
C GLU A 76 13.80 6.40 18.25
N VAL A 77 12.82 7.23 17.84
CA VAL A 77 13.03 8.66 17.60
C VAL A 77 13.44 9.37 18.89
N ALA A 78 12.86 9.03 20.04
CA ALA A 78 13.26 9.58 21.33
C ALA A 78 14.72 9.21 21.68
N ALA A 79 15.13 7.97 21.45
CA ALA A 79 16.51 7.52 21.64
C ALA A 79 17.49 8.33 20.77
N LEU A 80 17.14 8.58 19.49
CA LEU A 80 17.92 9.45 18.61
C LEU A 80 17.96 10.90 19.12
N ARG A 81 16.83 11.45 19.59
CA ARG A 81 16.74 12.82 20.13
C ARG A 81 17.58 13.02 21.39
N ILE A 82 17.63 12.06 22.31
CA ILE A 82 18.43 12.17 23.54
C ILE A 82 19.87 11.66 23.38
N GLY A 83 20.19 11.00 22.26
CA GLY A 83 21.51 10.43 22.02
C GLY A 83 21.78 9.15 22.82
N ASP A 84 20.74 8.38 23.14
CA ASP A 84 20.88 7.08 23.81
C ASP A 84 21.11 5.97 22.78
N ARG A 85 22.38 5.70 22.50
CA ARG A 85 22.79 4.67 21.54
C ARG A 85 22.35 3.27 21.95
N SER A 86 22.36 2.96 23.26
CA SER A 86 22.00 1.63 23.73
C SER A 86 20.51 1.36 23.52
N ALA A 87 19.65 2.32 23.87
CA ALA A 87 18.21 2.22 23.63
C ALA A 87 17.89 2.13 22.13
N TYR A 88 18.56 2.94 21.30
CA TYR A 88 18.39 2.90 19.85
C TYR A 88 18.71 1.52 19.25
N LEU A 89 19.87 0.95 19.61
CA LEU A 89 20.31 -0.34 19.09
C LEU A 89 19.48 -1.52 19.61
N GLN A 90 18.86 -1.39 20.79
CA GLN A 90 18.01 -2.44 21.36
C GLN A 90 16.71 -2.69 20.55
N ILE A 91 16.24 -1.68 19.82
CA ILE A 91 15.03 -1.75 18.96
C ILE A 91 15.34 -2.44 17.63
N GLN A 92 16.62 -2.51 17.25
CA GLN A 92 17.04 -3.07 15.98
C GLN A 92 16.99 -4.61 16.00
N SER A 93 16.57 -5.22 14.90
CA SER A 93 16.69 -6.66 14.63
C SER A 93 17.33 -6.88 13.27
N GLY A 94 18.39 -7.67 13.23
CA GLY A 94 19.14 -7.95 12.01
C GLY A 94 20.52 -8.50 12.32
N ASP A 95 21.27 -8.79 11.26
CA ASP A 95 22.62 -9.32 11.36
C ASP A 95 23.65 -8.25 11.75
N ALA A 96 24.93 -8.65 11.82
CA ALA A 96 26.02 -7.74 12.17
C ALA A 96 26.18 -6.57 11.18
N SER A 97 25.86 -6.79 9.90
CA SER A 97 25.96 -5.73 8.87
C SER A 97 24.87 -4.68 9.07
N TRP A 98 23.66 -5.12 9.42
CA TRP A 98 22.55 -4.24 9.79
C TRP A 98 22.87 -3.43 11.04
N GLN A 99 23.37 -4.07 12.10
CA GLN A 99 23.75 -3.38 13.34
C GLN A 99 24.87 -2.33 13.11
N ALA A 100 25.81 -2.62 12.20
CA ALA A 100 26.83 -1.66 11.80
C ALA A 100 26.22 -0.47 11.03
N ALA A 101 25.31 -0.72 10.09
CA ALA A 101 24.60 0.33 9.36
C ALA A 101 23.78 1.22 10.31
N GLN A 102 23.08 0.63 11.27
CA GLN A 102 22.31 1.35 12.29
C GLN A 102 23.20 2.16 13.23
N THR A 103 24.38 1.63 13.60
CA THR A 103 25.39 2.42 14.30
C THR A 103 25.82 3.64 13.49
N ALA A 104 26.17 3.47 12.21
CA ALA A 104 26.59 4.59 11.36
C ALA A 104 25.48 5.64 11.20
N GLN A 105 24.23 5.20 11.06
CA GLN A 105 23.06 6.05 11.00
C GLN A 105 22.87 6.85 12.30
N PHE A 106 23.02 6.22 13.47
CA PHE A 106 22.97 6.89 14.76
C PHE A 106 24.02 8.01 14.84
N GLU A 107 25.27 7.72 14.51
CA GLU A 107 26.37 8.69 14.54
C GLU A 107 26.15 9.86 13.56
N ARG A 108 25.63 9.57 12.36
CA ARG A 108 25.24 10.58 11.36
C ARG A 108 24.20 11.54 11.94
N VAL A 109 23.17 11.01 12.58
CA VAL A 109 22.12 11.82 13.22
C VAL A 109 22.69 12.65 14.37
N GLN A 110 23.55 12.08 15.22
CA GLN A 110 24.18 12.87 16.30
C GLN A 110 25.08 13.99 15.76
N THR A 111 25.78 13.75 14.66
CA THR A 111 26.61 14.76 13.98
C THR A 111 25.74 15.91 13.46
N LEU A 112 24.64 15.62 12.77
CA LEU A 112 23.70 16.63 12.30
C LEU A 112 23.05 17.39 13.46
N LYS A 113 22.71 16.71 14.57
CA LYS A 113 22.17 17.36 15.77
C LYS A 113 23.17 18.33 16.39
N ALA A 114 24.45 17.97 16.48
CA ALA A 114 25.49 18.85 16.99
C ALA A 114 25.64 20.13 16.14
N ALA A 115 25.34 20.05 14.83
CA ALA A 115 25.30 21.18 13.92
C ALA A 115 23.96 21.94 13.90
N ASN A 116 22.97 21.55 14.71
CA ASN A 116 21.57 22.02 14.63
C ASN A 116 20.96 21.89 13.22
N ALA A 117 21.38 20.86 12.48
CA ALA A 117 21.02 20.60 11.10
C ALA A 117 19.89 19.57 10.95
N ILE A 118 19.37 19.03 12.05
CA ILE A 118 18.28 18.04 12.02
C ILE A 118 17.32 18.21 13.19
N GLU A 119 16.03 18.13 12.88
CA GLU A 119 14.95 17.92 13.84
C GLU A 119 14.27 16.59 13.51
N LEU A 120 13.90 15.85 14.55
CA LEU A 120 13.29 14.53 14.37
C LEU A 120 11.87 14.63 14.91
N PRO A 121 10.85 15.10 14.15
CA PRO A 121 9.48 15.22 14.65
C PRO A 121 8.86 13.84 14.96
N GLY A 122 9.30 12.80 14.25
CA GLY A 122 8.77 11.44 14.42
C GLY A 122 7.34 11.30 13.90
N ASP A 123 6.92 12.20 13.02
CA ASP A 123 5.63 12.10 12.34
C ASP A 123 5.66 10.94 11.36
N ILE A 124 4.59 10.14 11.39
CA ILE A 124 4.40 9.01 10.48
C ILE A 124 3.57 9.52 9.31
N LEU A 125 4.19 9.57 8.13
CA LEU A 125 3.55 10.04 6.90
C LEU A 125 2.69 8.94 6.26
N ALA A 126 3.20 7.71 6.28
CA ALA A 126 2.51 6.53 5.77
C ALA A 126 2.89 5.29 6.58
N MET A 127 1.96 4.35 6.70
CA MET A 127 2.17 3.09 7.39
C MET A 127 1.41 1.98 6.67
N ALA A 128 2.09 0.87 6.40
CA ALA A 128 1.44 -0.36 5.95
C ALA A 128 1.88 -1.52 6.85
N ILE A 129 0.92 -2.34 7.29
CA ILE A 129 1.13 -3.49 8.16
C ILE A 129 0.52 -4.72 7.47
N GLU A 130 1.31 -5.78 7.32
CA GLU A 130 0.87 -7.06 6.81
C GLU A 130 1.38 -8.18 7.73
N GLY A 131 0.48 -8.75 8.52
CA GLY A 131 0.81 -9.79 9.49
C GLY A 131 1.84 -9.29 10.52
N GLU A 132 3.06 -9.84 10.46
CA GLU A 132 4.18 -9.50 11.36
C GLU A 132 5.20 -8.56 10.72
N ARG A 133 4.91 -8.00 9.55
CA ARG A 133 5.78 -7.02 8.87
C ARG A 133 5.08 -5.68 8.78
N ALA A 134 5.87 -4.63 8.84
CA ALA A 134 5.41 -3.28 8.60
C ALA A 134 6.47 -2.47 7.87
N ARG A 135 6.00 -1.46 7.14
CA ARG A 135 6.84 -0.42 6.55
C ARG A 135 6.22 0.91 6.92
N VAL A 136 7.07 1.87 7.22
CA VAL A 136 6.64 3.15 7.75
C VAL A 136 7.48 4.24 7.14
N LEU A 137 6.82 5.26 6.59
CA LEU A 137 7.46 6.46 6.11
C LEU A 137 7.49 7.47 7.25
N VAL A 138 8.68 7.75 7.78
CA VAL A 138 8.89 8.62 8.95
C VAL A 138 9.51 9.93 8.51
N ARG A 139 8.98 11.04 9.02
CA ARG A 139 9.50 12.39 8.73
C ARG A 139 10.73 12.73 9.57
N GLU A 140 11.73 13.29 8.90
CA GLU A 140 12.93 13.91 9.47
C GLU A 140 13.05 15.32 8.87
N ASP A 141 13.29 16.36 9.66
CA ASP A 141 13.50 17.71 9.11
C ASP A 141 15.00 17.99 9.08
N VAL A 142 15.60 18.08 7.90
CA VAL A 142 17.05 18.26 7.71
C VAL A 142 17.29 19.64 7.09
N TYR A 143 18.11 20.46 7.74
CA TYR A 143 18.32 21.87 7.40
C TYR A 143 17.00 22.67 7.25
N GLY A 144 16.00 22.34 8.06
CA GLY A 144 14.67 22.97 8.03
C GLY A 144 13.76 22.52 6.87
N LEU A 145 14.19 21.53 6.09
CA LEU A 145 13.44 20.99 4.96
C LEU A 145 12.88 19.61 5.34
N PRO A 146 11.64 19.29 4.94
CA PRO A 146 11.02 18.02 5.31
C PRO A 146 11.58 16.90 4.44
N TYR A 147 12.19 15.91 5.08
CA TYR A 147 12.61 14.65 4.49
C TYR A 147 11.76 13.49 5.03
N ALA A 148 11.71 12.42 4.28
CA ALA A 148 11.05 11.18 4.62
C ALA A 148 12.03 10.02 4.50
N ARG A 149 11.94 9.07 5.43
CA ARG A 149 12.69 7.81 5.43
C ARG A 149 11.73 6.66 5.45
N LEU A 150 11.87 5.71 4.53
CA LEU A 150 11.16 4.44 4.63
C LEU A 150 11.92 3.50 5.57
N SER A 151 11.22 3.03 6.59
CA SER A 151 11.75 2.10 7.60
C SER A 151 10.92 0.83 7.64
N PHE A 152 11.57 -0.30 7.87
CA PHE A 152 10.93 -1.61 7.92
C PHE A 152 10.93 -2.14 9.34
N TYR A 153 9.83 -2.77 9.74
CA TYR A 153 9.68 -3.35 11.06
C TYR A 153 9.18 -4.79 10.95
N ARG A 154 9.64 -5.63 11.86
CA ARG A 154 9.14 -6.98 12.06
C ARG A 154 8.71 -7.18 13.50
N ARG A 155 7.60 -7.89 13.69
CA ARG A 155 7.14 -8.28 15.01
C ARG A 155 7.85 -9.57 15.41
N GLU A 156 8.56 -9.53 16.52
CA GLU A 156 9.33 -10.67 17.04
C GLU A 156 9.05 -10.80 18.54
N GLY A 157 8.50 -11.95 18.96
CA GLY A 157 8.12 -12.17 20.36
C GLY A 157 7.07 -11.17 20.87
N GLY A 158 6.20 -10.67 19.98
CA GLY A 158 5.16 -9.70 20.29
C GLY A 158 5.60 -8.23 20.27
N LEU A 159 6.89 -7.96 20.07
CA LEU A 159 7.46 -6.60 20.01
C LEU A 159 7.83 -6.23 18.58
N TRP A 160 7.58 -4.99 18.19
CA TRP A 160 8.09 -4.46 16.93
C TRP A 160 9.59 -4.16 17.04
N ARG A 161 10.33 -4.51 16.00
CA ARG A 161 11.76 -4.23 15.87
C ARG A 161 12.06 -3.69 14.50
N HIS A 162 12.95 -2.71 14.42
CA HIS A 162 13.39 -2.12 13.15
C HIS A 162 14.38 -3.07 12.46
N THR A 163 14.08 -3.47 11.23
CA THR A 163 14.83 -4.46 10.44
C THR A 163 15.40 -3.87 9.16
N ALA A 164 16.33 -4.60 8.56
CA ALA A 164 16.78 -4.32 7.20
C ALA A 164 15.60 -4.27 6.21
N PRO A 165 15.75 -3.53 5.09
CA PRO A 165 14.72 -3.46 4.06
C PRO A 165 14.27 -4.83 3.57
N ASP A 166 12.95 -5.01 3.45
CA ASP A 166 12.33 -6.19 2.85
C ASP A 166 11.68 -5.77 1.53
N PHE A 167 12.41 -5.92 0.41
CA PHE A 167 11.93 -5.50 -0.92
C PHE A 167 10.72 -6.32 -1.39
N SER A 168 10.48 -7.50 -0.80
CA SER A 168 9.23 -8.24 -1.06
C SER A 168 8.00 -7.54 -0.47
N PHE A 169 8.20 -6.63 0.48
CA PHE A 169 7.18 -5.84 1.16
C PHE A 169 7.16 -4.38 0.67
N TRP A 170 7.45 -4.18 -0.61
CA TRP A 170 7.37 -2.88 -1.27
C TRP A 170 5.99 -2.58 -1.89
N GLY A 171 5.04 -3.51 -1.73
CA GLY A 171 3.64 -3.36 -2.10
C GLY A 171 3.32 -3.92 -3.49
N GLU A 172 2.08 -3.72 -3.90
CA GLU A 172 1.60 -4.17 -5.21
C GLU A 172 2.21 -3.34 -6.32
N GLN A 173 2.45 -3.97 -7.48
CA GLN A 173 2.96 -3.28 -8.66
C GLN A 173 1.81 -2.54 -9.33
N GLN A 174 2.05 -1.28 -9.68
CA GLN A 174 1.11 -0.38 -10.34
C GLN A 174 1.76 0.30 -11.54
N GLN A 175 0.94 0.94 -12.37
CA GLN A 175 1.37 1.69 -13.53
C GLN A 175 0.62 3.01 -13.62
N ILE A 176 1.32 4.08 -14.00
CA ILE A 176 0.74 5.33 -14.48
C ILE A 176 1.08 5.42 -15.97
N GLU A 177 0.07 5.61 -16.80
CA GLU A 177 0.21 5.74 -18.25
C GLU A 177 -0.23 7.15 -18.66
N SER A 178 0.64 7.85 -19.36
CA SER A 178 0.41 9.17 -19.97
C SER A 178 0.41 9.08 -21.50
N GLU A 179 0.42 10.21 -22.22
CA GLU A 179 0.51 10.20 -23.68
C GLU A 179 1.86 9.62 -24.13
N TYR A 180 2.96 10.07 -23.52
CA TYR A 180 4.31 9.71 -23.98
C TYR A 180 5.07 8.74 -23.07
N ALA A 181 4.55 8.42 -21.88
CA ALA A 181 5.27 7.58 -20.92
C ALA A 181 4.40 6.53 -20.21
N ILE A 182 5.04 5.45 -19.76
CA ILE A 182 4.48 4.44 -18.85
C ILE A 182 5.43 4.30 -17.67
N VAL A 183 5.00 4.72 -16.49
CA VAL A 183 5.75 4.59 -15.23
C VAL A 183 5.24 3.39 -14.45
N THR A 184 6.05 2.34 -14.34
CA THR A 184 5.80 1.16 -13.50
C THR A 184 6.45 1.37 -12.14
N TYR A 185 5.71 1.13 -11.06
CA TYR A 185 6.18 1.35 -9.70
C TYR A 185 5.49 0.38 -8.74
N ARG A 186 5.83 0.46 -7.45
CA ARG A 186 5.15 -0.28 -6.39
C ARG A 186 4.59 0.70 -5.35
N ASP A 187 3.60 0.30 -4.57
CA ASP A 187 2.86 1.19 -3.65
C ASP A 187 3.72 2.15 -2.80
N ALA A 188 4.90 1.72 -2.33
CA ALA A 188 5.77 2.58 -1.53
C ALA A 188 6.39 3.75 -2.31
N ASP A 189 6.41 3.66 -3.64
CA ASP A 189 6.94 4.69 -4.55
C ASP A 189 5.85 5.57 -5.17
N ALA A 190 4.59 5.45 -4.74
CA ALA A 190 3.45 6.08 -5.42
C ALA A 190 3.58 7.60 -5.58
N ASP A 191 3.99 8.31 -4.53
CA ASP A 191 4.15 9.78 -4.58
C ASP A 191 5.26 10.18 -5.56
N PHE A 192 6.39 9.46 -5.53
CA PHE A 192 7.50 9.67 -6.44
C PHE A 192 7.10 9.39 -7.90
N ALA A 193 6.44 8.25 -8.15
CA ALA A 193 5.98 7.85 -9.47
C ALA A 193 4.99 8.86 -10.07
N SER A 194 4.09 9.41 -9.24
CA SER A 194 3.15 10.44 -9.68
C SER A 194 3.85 11.73 -10.11
N GLN A 195 4.87 12.18 -9.38
CA GLN A 195 5.63 13.40 -9.73
C GLN A 195 6.48 13.17 -10.99
N LEU A 196 7.19 12.04 -11.03
CA LEU A 196 7.97 11.62 -12.19
C LEU A 196 7.11 11.55 -13.46
N SER A 197 5.92 10.95 -13.39
CA SER A 197 5.04 10.84 -14.54
C SER A 197 4.55 12.20 -15.03
N ALA A 198 4.23 13.13 -14.11
CA ALA A 198 3.79 14.47 -14.48
C ALA A 198 4.91 15.27 -15.14
N GLU A 199 6.11 15.19 -14.58
CA GLU A 199 7.28 15.85 -15.14
C GLU A 199 7.66 15.27 -16.52
N LEU A 200 7.70 13.94 -16.66
CA LEU A 200 8.00 13.30 -17.93
C LEU A 200 7.01 13.69 -19.02
N GLU A 201 5.73 13.80 -18.70
CA GLU A 201 4.71 14.23 -19.65
C GLU A 201 4.94 15.67 -20.11
N GLU A 202 5.21 16.60 -19.18
CA GLU A 202 5.48 18.00 -19.50
C GLU A 202 6.71 18.14 -20.39
N TRP A 203 7.81 17.47 -20.03
CA TRP A 203 9.05 17.50 -20.80
C TRP A 203 8.90 16.84 -22.18
N LEU A 204 8.33 15.64 -22.26
CA LEU A 204 8.14 14.92 -23.54
C LEU A 204 7.20 15.65 -24.49
N THR A 205 6.14 16.29 -23.97
CA THR A 205 5.24 17.10 -24.80
C THR A 205 6.01 18.24 -25.47
N ALA A 206 6.85 18.95 -24.71
CA ALA A 206 7.67 20.03 -25.25
C ALA A 206 8.68 19.55 -26.32
N GLN A 207 9.28 18.37 -26.14
CA GLN A 207 10.18 17.79 -27.14
C GLN A 207 9.44 17.34 -28.41
N CYS A 208 8.27 16.72 -28.24
CA CYS A 208 7.50 16.18 -29.34
C CYS A 208 6.82 17.24 -30.21
N GLU A 209 6.54 18.43 -29.66
CA GLU A 209 6.14 19.61 -30.46
C GLU A 209 7.20 20.01 -31.49
N VAL A 210 8.48 19.74 -31.22
CA VAL A 210 9.61 20.09 -32.11
C VAL A 210 9.99 18.92 -33.02
N ALA A 211 10.00 17.70 -32.48
CA ALA A 211 10.56 16.52 -33.14
C ALA A 211 9.55 15.65 -33.92
N ASP A 212 8.25 15.93 -33.83
CA ASP A 212 7.16 15.13 -34.45
C ASP A 212 7.25 13.64 -34.04
N CYS A 213 7.26 13.41 -32.73
CA CYS A 213 7.36 12.06 -32.15
C CYS A 213 6.25 11.15 -32.67
N ALA A 214 6.59 9.89 -32.96
CA ALA A 214 5.58 8.89 -33.32
C ALA A 214 4.74 8.47 -32.10
N ASP A 215 3.41 8.53 -32.24
CA ASP A 215 2.42 8.21 -31.20
C ASP A 215 2.53 6.77 -30.63
N ASP A 216 3.25 5.86 -31.30
CA ASP A 216 3.27 4.44 -30.96
C ASP A 216 4.43 4.02 -30.01
N ALA A 217 5.36 4.93 -29.71
CA ALA A 217 6.52 4.63 -28.87
C ALA A 217 6.50 5.42 -27.55
N LYS A 218 5.82 4.87 -26.53
CA LYS A 218 5.90 5.41 -25.17
C LYS A 218 7.23 5.04 -24.50
N LEU A 219 7.83 6.02 -23.81
CA LEU A 219 8.95 5.79 -22.90
C LEU A 219 8.49 4.93 -21.72
N GLN A 220 9.18 3.81 -21.46
CA GLN A 220 8.90 3.02 -20.26
C GLN A 220 9.89 3.42 -19.17
N VAL A 221 9.38 3.63 -17.96
CA VAL A 221 10.20 3.86 -16.78
C VAL A 221 9.75 2.91 -15.69
N ALA A 222 10.67 2.20 -15.06
CA ALA A 222 10.36 1.32 -13.93
C ALA A 222 11.16 1.74 -12.69
N ILE A 223 10.43 1.93 -11.59
CA ILE A 223 10.99 2.25 -10.28
C ILE A 223 11.12 0.94 -9.50
N ALA A 224 12.34 0.56 -9.14
CA ALA A 224 12.63 -0.71 -8.50
C ALA A 224 13.60 -0.57 -7.32
N PRO A 225 13.28 -1.08 -6.11
CA PRO A 225 14.20 -1.04 -4.97
C PRO A 225 15.42 -1.96 -5.16
N GLU A 226 15.31 -2.99 -5.98
CA GLU A 226 16.40 -3.93 -6.31
C GLU A 226 17.35 -3.43 -7.41
N ALA A 227 17.11 -2.27 -8.02
CA ALA A 227 18.00 -1.75 -9.08
C ALA A 227 19.41 -1.46 -8.53
N GLU A 228 20.43 -1.90 -9.27
CA GLU A 228 21.84 -1.72 -8.88
C GLU A 228 22.31 -0.28 -9.09
N ALA A 229 21.99 0.30 -10.25
CA ALA A 229 22.29 1.68 -10.59
C ALA A 229 21.14 2.60 -10.18
N ALA A 230 21.47 3.84 -9.78
CA ALA A 230 20.46 4.85 -9.46
C ALA A 230 19.54 5.13 -10.66
N LEU A 231 20.13 5.17 -11.86
CA LEU A 231 19.46 5.36 -13.12
C LEU A 231 20.24 4.63 -14.22
N ALA A 232 19.57 3.80 -15.01
CA ALA A 232 20.17 3.12 -16.17
C ALA A 232 19.10 2.62 -17.14
N TRP A 233 19.45 2.34 -18.39
CA TRP A 233 18.61 1.52 -19.26
C TRP A 233 18.63 0.06 -18.81
N GLN A 234 17.49 -0.64 -18.86
CA GLN A 234 17.42 -2.07 -18.50
C GLN A 234 18.38 -2.91 -19.34
N ASP A 235 18.48 -2.63 -20.64
CA ASP A 235 19.44 -3.22 -21.58
C ASP A 235 19.80 -2.19 -22.67
N ALA A 236 20.90 -2.39 -23.41
CA ALA A 236 21.41 -1.45 -24.42
C ALA A 236 20.46 -1.14 -25.59
N GLY A 237 19.39 -1.92 -25.76
CA GLY A 237 18.31 -1.66 -26.73
C GLY A 237 16.93 -1.59 -26.10
N ALA A 238 16.85 -1.53 -24.77
CA ALA A 238 15.58 -1.44 -24.06
C ALA A 238 15.00 -0.03 -24.17
N ARG A 239 13.68 0.06 -24.34
CA ARG A 239 12.92 1.30 -24.18
C ARG A 239 12.52 1.56 -22.73
N GLN A 240 13.11 0.82 -21.79
CA GLN A 240 12.80 0.92 -20.36
C GLN A 240 13.98 1.47 -19.57
N ALA A 241 13.80 2.67 -19.03
CA ALA A 241 14.69 3.22 -18.01
C ALA A 241 14.34 2.60 -16.65
N LEU A 242 15.36 2.20 -15.90
CA LEU A 242 15.26 1.73 -14.53
C LEU A 242 15.73 2.83 -13.60
N ILE A 243 14.88 3.19 -12.64
CA ILE A 243 15.20 4.13 -11.57
C ILE A 243 15.21 3.33 -10.27
N ARG A 244 16.30 3.44 -9.51
CA ARG A 244 16.34 2.87 -8.17
C ARG A 244 15.40 3.64 -7.26
N SER A 245 14.57 2.93 -6.49
CA SER A 245 13.64 3.59 -5.58
C SER A 245 14.39 4.59 -4.67
N PRO A 246 13.98 5.87 -4.64
CA PRO A 246 14.68 6.88 -3.86
C PRO A 246 14.43 6.67 -2.35
N TYR A 247 13.36 5.97 -1.98
CA TYR A 247 13.01 5.66 -0.58
C TYR A 247 13.94 4.63 0.09
N LEU A 248 14.93 4.07 -0.63
CA LEU A 248 16.04 3.35 -0.01
C LEU A 248 16.94 4.28 0.82
N GLU A 249 16.91 5.56 0.51
CA GLU A 249 17.60 6.63 1.22
C GLU A 249 16.58 7.60 1.85
N ILE A 250 17.04 8.75 2.31
CA ILE A 250 16.14 9.83 2.71
C ILE A 250 15.77 10.65 1.48
N VAL A 251 14.49 10.97 1.34
CA VAL A 251 13.98 11.76 0.20
C VAL A 251 13.29 13.00 0.72
N ARG A 252 13.22 14.07 -0.09
CA ARG A 252 12.38 15.22 0.25
C ARG A 252 10.91 14.78 0.31
N ALA A 253 10.23 15.07 1.40
CA ALA A 253 8.85 14.63 1.60
C ALA A 253 7.84 15.45 0.76
N ASP A 254 8.20 16.69 0.43
CA ASP A 254 7.41 17.61 -0.38
C ASP A 254 7.72 17.51 -1.88
N THR A 255 8.98 17.24 -2.22
CA THR A 255 9.43 17.03 -3.60
C THR A 255 10.27 15.75 -3.73
N PRO A 256 9.66 14.55 -3.60
CA PRO A 256 10.37 13.27 -3.72
C PRO A 256 11.14 13.11 -5.03
N PHE A 257 10.68 13.73 -6.12
CA PHE A 257 11.43 13.83 -7.37
C PHE A 257 12.18 15.16 -7.43
N ASP A 258 13.52 15.10 -7.34
CA ASP A 258 14.37 16.29 -7.34
C ASP A 258 14.91 16.64 -8.73
N SER A 259 15.38 17.88 -8.86
CA SER A 259 15.88 18.42 -10.13
C SER A 259 17.17 17.75 -10.62
N GLU A 260 17.95 17.15 -9.72
CA GLU A 260 19.20 16.49 -10.10
C GLU A 260 18.89 15.17 -10.81
N LEU A 261 17.98 14.37 -10.24
CA LEU A 261 17.50 13.15 -10.88
C LEU A 261 16.75 13.45 -12.18
N ALA A 262 15.97 14.53 -12.22
CA ALA A 262 15.31 14.99 -13.45
C ALA A 262 16.33 15.26 -14.56
N ALA A 263 17.38 16.04 -14.27
CA ALA A 263 18.44 16.34 -15.23
C ALA A 263 19.16 15.09 -15.74
N GLN A 264 19.49 14.15 -14.84
CA GLN A 264 20.11 12.87 -15.21
C GLN A 264 19.19 12.03 -16.10
N LEU A 265 17.89 12.02 -15.80
CA LEU A 265 16.90 11.28 -16.59
C LEU A 265 16.76 11.87 -17.99
N TYR A 266 16.70 13.20 -18.12
CA TYR A 266 16.64 13.86 -19.42
C TYR A 266 17.89 13.58 -20.25
N GLU A 267 19.07 13.72 -19.66
CA GLU A 267 20.33 13.40 -20.35
C GLU A 267 20.34 11.94 -20.84
N LEU A 268 19.88 10.99 -20.01
CA LEU A 268 19.76 9.59 -20.39
C LEU A 268 18.80 9.36 -21.56
N ILE A 269 17.65 10.05 -21.56
CA ILE A 269 16.64 9.93 -22.61
C ILE A 269 17.15 10.55 -23.91
N GLU A 270 17.73 11.75 -23.85
CA GLU A 270 18.30 12.47 -25.00
C GLU A 270 19.39 11.63 -25.69
N GLU A 271 20.32 11.03 -24.92
CA GLU A 271 21.39 10.18 -25.47
C GLU A 271 20.83 8.98 -26.24
N HIS A 272 19.72 8.40 -25.77
CA HIS A 272 19.17 7.18 -26.36
C HIS A 272 18.18 7.44 -27.50
N TRP A 273 17.41 8.53 -27.43
CA TRP A 273 16.34 8.83 -28.39
C TRP A 273 16.74 9.88 -29.44
N GLY A 274 17.83 10.62 -29.21
CA GLY A 274 18.43 11.51 -30.21
C GLY A 274 17.62 12.77 -30.50
N PHE A 275 17.02 13.35 -29.45
CA PHE A 275 16.40 14.69 -29.50
C PHE A 275 17.45 15.79 -29.75
#